data_AF-A0A955ADZ3-F1
#
_entry.id   AF-A0A955ADZ3-F1
#
_cell.length_a   1.000
_cell.length_b   1.000
_cell.length_c   1.000
_cell.angle_alpha   90.00
_cell.angle_beta   90.00
_cell.angle_gamma   90.00
#
_symmetry.space_group_name_H-M   'P 1'
#
loop_
_entity.id
_entity.type
_entity.pdbx_description
1 polymer ?
#
loop_
_entity_poly.entity_id
_entity_poly.type
_entity_poly.pdbx_seq_one_letter_code
_entity_poly.pdbx_strand_id
1 'polypeptide(L)'
;MDTFDDTQRPFPLFKAPIAHAALDGPGECVRCGKHVGTRFQDACYDCFRTGELDTVMDTEFGMVTRDDATAGRTHGIPLNDPSALNGYTLTQHPIDPRFPDDRWYHVHIDPGHLAELLRTPKYHTWQGETWLFCCQRPMVFRGSLPADIFTDDPDLLPSEIEKFLDAPDWKQTVEDGHGSHTYYVFTCSVCGALRHHDDCD
;
A
#
# COMPACT_ATOMS: atom_id res chain seq x y z
N MET A 1 -8.45 10.84 -15.46
CA MET A 1 -8.49 11.39 -14.08
C MET A 1 -7.08 11.77 -13.69
N ASP A 2 -6.95 12.82 -12.87
CA ASP A 2 -5.65 13.29 -12.43
C ASP A 2 -5.02 12.31 -11.43
N THR A 3 -3.72 12.10 -11.60
CA THR A 3 -2.85 11.41 -10.65
C THR A 3 -2.09 12.45 -9.81
N PHE A 4 -1.42 11.99 -8.76
CA PHE A 4 -0.55 12.86 -7.97
C PHE A 4 0.62 13.44 -8.78
N ASP A 5 1.11 12.71 -9.78
CA ASP A 5 2.15 13.18 -10.69
C ASP A 5 1.65 14.37 -11.53
N ASP A 6 0.41 14.30 -12.04
CA ASP A 6 -0.20 15.38 -12.83
C ASP A 6 -0.35 16.67 -12.02
N THR A 7 -0.53 16.55 -10.70
CA THR A 7 -0.63 17.70 -9.78
C THR A 7 0.71 18.15 -9.19
N GLN A 8 1.84 17.66 -9.72
CA GLN A 8 3.19 17.96 -9.23
C GLN A 8 3.43 17.64 -7.75
N ARG A 9 2.70 16.65 -7.22
CA ARG A 9 2.79 16.19 -5.83
C ARG A 9 3.03 14.67 -5.78
N PRO A 10 4.09 14.18 -6.45
CA PRO A 10 4.26 12.75 -6.68
C PRO A 10 4.42 11.95 -5.39
N PHE A 11 3.91 10.73 -5.42
CA PHE A 11 4.22 9.68 -4.45
C PHE A 11 4.84 8.50 -5.20
N PRO A 12 6.12 8.16 -4.97
CA PRO A 12 6.80 7.04 -5.63
C PRO A 12 6.03 5.72 -5.61
N LEU A 13 5.33 5.43 -4.52
CA LEU A 13 4.61 4.18 -4.33
C LEU A 13 3.12 4.29 -4.71
N PHE A 14 2.62 5.44 -5.16
CA PHE A 14 1.20 5.61 -5.49
C PHE A 14 1.06 6.26 -6.88
N LYS A 15 0.70 5.45 -7.88
CA LYS A 15 0.51 5.86 -9.28
C LYS A 15 -0.93 5.71 -9.77
N ALA A 16 -1.85 5.46 -8.86
CA ALA A 16 -3.28 5.42 -9.13
C ALA A 16 -3.89 6.84 -9.24
N PRO A 17 -5.13 6.96 -9.75
CA PRO A 17 -5.90 8.20 -9.64
C PRO A 17 -5.99 8.71 -8.20
N ILE A 18 -6.02 10.04 -8.03
CA ILE A 18 -6.16 10.67 -6.70
C ILE A 18 -7.43 10.18 -5.97
N ALA A 19 -8.50 9.89 -6.71
CA ALA A 19 -9.76 9.39 -6.15
C ALA A 19 -9.64 8.03 -5.43
N HIS A 20 -8.59 7.26 -5.69
CA HIS A 20 -8.35 5.97 -5.01
C HIS A 20 -7.60 6.12 -3.69
N ALA A 21 -7.03 7.29 -3.42
CA ALA A 21 -6.33 7.56 -2.17
C ALA A 21 -7.33 7.86 -1.05
N ALA A 22 -7.06 7.36 0.15
CA ALA A 22 -7.78 7.75 1.34
C ALA A 22 -7.28 9.12 1.81
N LEU A 23 -8.05 10.15 1.48
CA LEU A 23 -7.71 11.56 1.69
C LEU A 23 -8.71 12.23 2.61
N ASP A 24 -8.23 13.16 3.43
CA ASP A 24 -9.14 14.00 4.20
C ASP A 24 -9.53 15.22 3.37
N GLY A 25 -10.76 15.66 3.60
CA GLY A 25 -11.31 16.86 2.96
C GLY A 25 -10.54 18.14 3.30
N PRO A 26 -10.94 19.26 2.68
CA PRO A 26 -10.36 20.57 2.91
C PRO A 26 -10.30 20.93 4.40
N GLY A 27 -9.19 21.52 4.84
CA GLY A 27 -9.00 21.87 6.24
C GLY A 27 -7.62 22.43 6.55
N GLU A 28 -7.38 22.71 7.83
CA GLU A 28 -6.07 23.13 8.33
C GLU A 28 -5.14 21.93 8.50
N CYS A 29 -3.88 22.09 8.12
CA CYS A 29 -2.85 21.12 8.36
C CYS A 29 -2.49 21.08 9.87
N VAL A 30 -2.56 19.91 10.48
CA VAL A 30 -2.23 19.70 11.91
C VAL A 30 -0.77 20.07 12.26
N ARG A 31 0.13 20.15 11.29
CA ARG A 31 1.56 20.48 11.49
C ARG A 31 1.89 21.94 11.30
N CYS A 32 1.45 22.54 10.20
CA CYS A 32 1.82 23.92 9.85
C CYS A 32 0.67 24.93 9.96
N GLY A 33 -0.56 24.49 10.23
CA GLY A 33 -1.76 25.32 10.32
C GLY A 33 -2.27 25.85 8.97
N LYS A 34 -1.59 25.58 7.85
CA LYS A 34 -2.02 26.05 6.53
C LYS A 34 -3.33 25.38 6.12
N HIS A 35 -4.29 26.18 5.66
CA HIS A 35 -5.51 25.68 5.04
C HIS A 35 -5.21 25.15 3.61
N VAL A 36 -5.60 23.91 3.33
CA VAL A 36 -5.36 23.25 2.04
C VAL A 36 -6.62 22.48 1.58
N GLY A 37 -6.79 22.32 0.27
CA GLY A 37 -7.96 21.65 -0.31
C GLY A 37 -7.96 20.12 -0.18
N THR A 38 -6.81 19.52 0.10
CA THR A 38 -6.66 18.07 0.28
C THR A 38 -5.63 17.83 1.36
N ARG A 39 -5.94 16.93 2.28
CA ARG A 39 -5.05 16.55 3.38
C ARG A 39 -4.81 15.03 3.38
N PHE A 40 -3.73 14.65 4.03
CA PHE A 40 -3.23 13.29 4.16
C PHE A 40 -3.02 13.03 5.65
N GLN A 41 -3.95 12.33 6.29
CA GLN A 41 -3.97 12.13 7.74
C GLN A 41 -3.85 13.48 8.48
N ASP A 42 -4.78 14.39 8.17
CA ASP A 42 -4.90 15.76 8.66
C ASP A 42 -3.72 16.70 8.34
N ALA A 43 -2.77 16.29 7.50
CA ALA A 43 -1.63 17.12 7.09
C ALA A 43 -1.68 17.56 5.63
N CYS A 44 -1.08 18.71 5.32
CA CYS A 44 -0.83 19.07 3.92
C CYS A 44 0.24 18.16 3.31
N TYR A 45 0.31 18.14 1.97
CA TYR A 45 1.28 17.34 1.22
C TYR A 45 2.72 17.51 1.73
N ASP A 46 3.19 18.76 1.86
CA ASP A 46 4.57 19.04 2.26
C ASP A 46 4.89 18.48 3.66
N CYS A 47 3.97 18.65 4.62
CA CYS A 47 4.12 18.13 5.98
C CYS A 47 3.97 16.60 6.04
N PHE A 48 3.13 16.00 5.21
CA PHE A 48 3.00 14.55 5.11
C PHE A 48 4.27 13.90 4.57
N ARG A 49 4.86 14.50 3.52
CA ARG A 49 6.09 14.01 2.88
C ARG A 49 7.34 14.10 3.74
N THR A 50 7.36 14.86 4.83
CA THR A 50 8.49 14.83 5.77
C THR A 50 8.60 13.47 6.47
N GLY A 51 7.50 12.73 6.60
CA GLY A 51 7.42 11.48 7.38
C GLY A 51 7.42 11.70 8.90
N GLU A 52 7.19 12.93 9.35
CA GLU A 52 7.12 13.28 10.78
C GLU A 52 5.74 13.08 11.41
N LEU A 53 4.75 12.63 10.65
CA LEU A 53 3.45 12.20 11.16
C LEU A 53 3.51 10.76 11.67
N ASP A 54 2.77 10.47 12.73
CA ASP A 54 2.70 9.14 13.34
C ASP A 54 1.78 8.22 12.53
N THR A 55 2.15 8.02 11.26
CA THR A 55 1.42 7.20 10.31
C THR A 55 1.80 5.74 10.52
N VAL A 56 0.83 4.85 10.36
CA VAL A 56 1.06 3.41 10.27
C VAL A 56 0.54 2.90 8.94
N MET A 57 1.18 1.86 8.41
CA MET A 57 0.77 1.19 7.18
C MET A 57 0.70 -0.32 7.41
N ASP A 58 -0.42 -0.93 7.07
CA ASP A 58 -0.55 -2.39 7.10
C ASP A 58 0.03 -3.01 5.81
N THR A 59 0.72 -4.14 5.96
CA THR A 59 1.41 -4.83 4.87
C THR A 59 1.24 -6.33 4.96
N GLU A 60 1.55 -7.05 3.89
CA GLU A 60 1.54 -8.53 3.91
C GLU A 60 2.58 -9.14 4.88
N PHE A 61 3.51 -8.31 5.39
CA PHE A 61 4.52 -8.70 6.37
C PHE A 61 4.28 -8.07 7.75
N GLY A 62 3.04 -7.61 8.01
CA GLY A 62 2.62 -6.98 9.25
C GLY A 62 2.70 -5.45 9.18
N MET A 63 2.13 -4.81 10.20
CA MET A 63 2.12 -3.34 10.31
C MET A 63 3.53 -2.76 10.27
N VAL A 64 3.67 -1.57 9.70
CA VAL A 64 4.88 -0.76 9.74
C VAL A 64 4.56 0.52 10.50
N THR A 65 5.22 0.71 11.63
CA THR A 65 5.25 1.96 12.38
C THR A 65 6.50 2.76 12.03
N ARG A 66 6.63 4.00 12.55
CA ARG A 66 7.87 4.77 12.40
C ARG A 66 9.09 4.05 12.98
N ASP A 67 8.93 3.44 14.15
CA ASP A 67 10.03 2.76 14.83
C ASP A 67 10.48 1.52 14.05
N ASP A 68 9.52 0.78 13.50
CA ASP A 68 9.75 -0.35 12.59
C ASP A 68 10.48 0.10 11.31
N ALA A 69 10.00 1.17 10.67
CA ALA A 69 10.64 1.74 9.48
C ALA A 69 12.09 2.21 9.76
N THR A 70 12.32 2.84 10.91
CA THR A 70 13.67 3.28 11.33
C THR A 70 14.59 2.09 11.59
N ALA A 71 14.05 1.02 12.19
CA ALA A 71 14.78 -0.21 12.45
C ALA A 71 14.99 -1.09 11.20
N GLY A 72 14.36 -0.77 10.07
CA GLY A 72 14.46 -1.56 8.84
C GLY A 72 13.75 -2.91 8.93
N ARG A 73 12.65 -2.99 9.66
CA ARG A 73 11.86 -4.22 9.82
C ARG A 73 10.38 -3.95 9.85
N THR A 74 9.57 -4.96 9.58
CA THR A 74 8.12 -4.90 9.82
C THR A 74 7.78 -5.41 11.23
N HIS A 75 6.55 -5.19 11.67
CA HIS A 75 6.06 -5.77 12.93
C HIS A 75 6.07 -7.31 12.90
N GLY A 76 6.04 -7.89 11.70
CA GLY A 76 6.24 -9.30 11.45
C GLY A 76 4.94 -10.07 11.27
N ILE A 77 5.09 -11.34 10.92
CA ILE A 77 3.99 -12.29 10.69
C ILE A 77 4.32 -13.65 11.29
N PRO A 78 3.29 -14.45 11.60
CA PRO A 78 3.48 -15.84 11.98
C PRO A 78 3.87 -16.67 10.75
N LEU A 79 4.97 -17.44 10.84
CA LEU A 79 5.46 -18.32 9.80
C LEU A 79 5.63 -19.74 10.34
N ASN A 80 4.97 -20.70 9.69
CA ASN A 80 5.23 -22.13 9.94
C ASN A 80 6.54 -22.58 9.31
N ASP A 81 6.90 -21.97 8.18
CA ASP A 81 8.14 -22.25 7.44
C ASP A 81 8.80 -20.93 7.01
N PRO A 82 9.83 -20.46 7.73
CA PRO A 82 10.57 -19.24 7.38
C PRO A 82 11.24 -19.30 5.99
N SER A 83 11.49 -20.49 5.45
CA SER A 83 12.09 -20.65 4.13
C SER A 83 11.16 -20.26 2.98
N ALA A 84 9.85 -20.15 3.25
CA ALA A 84 8.86 -19.67 2.29
C ALA A 84 9.10 -18.22 1.85
N LEU A 85 9.75 -17.40 2.68
CA LEU A 85 10.18 -16.04 2.33
C LEU A 85 11.64 -16.02 1.89
N ASN A 86 12.01 -16.93 0.98
CA ASN A 86 13.36 -16.99 0.45
C ASN A 86 13.76 -15.63 -0.17
N GLY A 87 14.93 -15.15 0.20
CA GLY A 87 15.42 -13.83 -0.20
C GLY A 87 15.09 -12.70 0.77
N TYR A 88 14.24 -12.88 1.78
CA TYR A 88 14.13 -11.90 2.87
C TYR A 88 15.06 -12.28 4.03
N THR A 89 15.60 -11.27 4.72
CA THR A 89 16.25 -11.48 6.02
C THR A 89 15.18 -11.49 7.09
N LEU A 90 15.17 -12.52 7.94
CA LEU A 90 14.18 -12.71 9.00
C LEU A 90 14.85 -12.65 10.37
N THR A 91 14.11 -12.17 11.37
CA THR A 91 14.51 -12.29 12.78
C THR A 91 13.30 -12.68 13.60
N GLN A 92 13.44 -13.74 14.39
CA GLN A 92 12.37 -14.20 15.27
C GLN A 92 12.06 -13.12 16.32
N HIS A 93 10.78 -12.87 16.56
CA HIS A 93 10.33 -11.96 17.60
C HIS A 93 10.71 -12.52 18.98
N PRO A 94 11.10 -11.67 19.95
CA PRO A 94 11.28 -12.12 21.33
C PRO A 94 10.02 -12.83 21.84
N ILE A 95 10.17 -14.07 22.32
CA ILE A 95 9.06 -14.85 22.84
C ILE A 95 8.56 -14.20 24.14
N ASP A 96 7.31 -13.73 24.17
CA ASP A 96 6.65 -13.33 25.42
C ASP A 96 6.32 -14.61 26.21
N PRO A 97 6.83 -14.80 27.44
CA PRO A 97 6.53 -15.99 28.24
C PRO A 97 5.02 -16.20 28.51
N ARG A 98 4.21 -15.14 28.41
CA ARG A 98 2.75 -15.20 28.58
C ARG A 98 2.02 -15.66 27.33
N PHE A 99 2.63 -15.45 26.16
CA PHE A 99 2.11 -15.81 24.85
C PHE A 99 3.26 -16.35 24.00
N PRO A 100 3.69 -17.60 24.28
CA PRO A 100 4.88 -18.15 23.64
C PRO A 100 4.56 -18.54 22.20
N ASP A 101 4.56 -17.55 21.31
CA ASP A 101 4.54 -17.77 19.86
C ASP A 101 5.96 -17.66 19.32
N ASP A 102 6.60 -18.81 19.12
CA ASP A 102 7.92 -18.93 18.54
C ASP A 102 7.88 -18.84 17.00
N ARG A 103 6.71 -18.65 16.40
CA ARG A 103 6.55 -18.55 14.95
C ARG A 103 6.43 -17.13 14.44
N TRP A 104 6.52 -16.11 15.30
CA TRP A 104 6.45 -14.72 14.86
C TRP A 104 7.82 -14.22 14.36
N TYR A 105 7.89 -13.72 13.13
CA TYR A 105 9.13 -13.24 12.53
C TYR A 105 8.99 -11.82 11.99
N HIS A 106 9.95 -10.97 12.33
CA HIS A 106 10.18 -9.70 11.66
C HIS A 106 10.75 -9.94 10.27
N VAL A 107 10.25 -9.21 9.28
CA VAL A 107 10.80 -9.18 7.92
C VAL A 107 11.65 -7.93 7.77
N HIS A 108 12.92 -8.07 7.41
CA HIS A 108 13.82 -6.95 7.22
C HIS A 108 13.71 -6.38 5.81
N ILE A 109 13.56 -5.06 5.76
CA ILE A 109 13.44 -4.26 4.54
C ILE A 109 14.33 -3.03 4.73
N ASP A 110 14.93 -2.52 3.65
CA ASP A 110 15.68 -1.28 3.72
C ASP A 110 14.86 -0.16 4.42
N PRO A 111 15.43 0.52 5.44
CA PRO A 111 14.72 1.58 6.16
C PRO A 111 14.18 2.70 5.26
N GLY A 112 14.88 3.04 4.18
CA GLY A 112 14.45 4.06 3.23
C GLY A 112 13.18 3.65 2.48
N HIS A 113 13.03 2.37 2.17
CA HIS A 113 11.82 1.84 1.56
C HIS A 113 10.62 1.85 2.52
N LEU A 114 10.81 1.46 3.79
CA LEU A 114 9.74 1.52 4.79
C LEU A 114 9.36 2.98 5.14
N ALA A 115 10.35 3.89 5.22
CA ALA A 115 10.08 5.30 5.44
C ALA A 115 9.28 5.93 4.29
N GLU A 116 9.56 5.53 3.04
CA GLU A 116 8.78 5.97 1.87
C GLU A 116 7.34 5.45 1.92
N LEU A 117 7.13 4.22 2.39
CA LEU A 117 5.81 3.65 2.60
C LEU A 117 4.96 4.49 3.57
N LEU A 118 5.54 4.92 4.69
CA LEU A 118 4.86 5.79 5.67
C LEU A 118 4.58 7.21 5.15
N ARG A 119 5.28 7.63 4.10
CA ARG A 119 5.05 8.91 3.42
C ARG A 119 4.13 8.75 2.21
N THR A 120 3.48 7.61 2.05
CA THR A 120 2.58 7.31 0.94
C THR A 120 1.14 7.30 1.46
N PRO A 121 0.18 7.92 0.73
CA PRO A 121 -1.22 7.83 1.13
C PRO A 121 -1.71 6.39 1.15
N LYS A 122 -2.60 6.12 2.10
CA LYS A 122 -3.42 4.91 2.11
C LYS A 122 -4.34 4.89 0.89
N TYR A 123 -4.81 3.72 0.49
CA TYR A 123 -5.88 3.60 -0.51
C TYR A 123 -7.19 3.17 0.17
N HIS A 124 -8.32 3.49 -0.47
CA HIS A 124 -9.63 3.08 0.06
C HIS A 124 -9.88 1.59 -0.13
N THR A 125 -10.31 0.92 0.94
CA THR A 125 -10.59 -0.53 1.03
C THR A 125 -11.58 -0.79 2.17
N TRP A 126 -12.33 -1.89 2.12
CA TRP A 126 -13.34 -2.22 3.14
C TRP A 126 -12.78 -3.12 4.24
N GLN A 127 -12.05 -4.17 3.87
CA GLN A 127 -11.43 -5.15 4.79
C GLN A 127 -10.07 -4.70 5.35
N GLY A 128 -9.64 -3.49 5.02
CA GLY A 128 -8.37 -2.94 5.46
C GLY A 128 -7.30 -2.98 4.37
N GLU A 129 -6.26 -2.19 4.58
CA GLU A 129 -5.17 -2.08 3.62
C GLU A 129 -4.13 -3.17 3.87
N THR A 130 -3.47 -3.61 2.80
CA THR A 130 -2.37 -4.56 2.84
C THR A 130 -1.44 -4.20 1.70
N TRP A 131 -0.40 -3.44 2.02
CA TRP A 131 0.61 -3.10 1.04
C TRP A 131 1.46 -4.32 0.67
N LEU A 132 1.65 -4.53 -0.64
CA LEU A 132 2.39 -5.68 -1.17
C LEU A 132 3.87 -5.35 -1.43
N PHE A 133 4.70 -6.39 -1.39
CA PHE A 133 6.14 -6.34 -1.57
C PHE A 133 6.60 -7.24 -2.73
N CYS A 134 7.64 -6.83 -3.43
CA CYS A 134 8.31 -7.65 -4.43
C CYS A 134 9.76 -7.20 -4.55
N CYS A 135 10.68 -8.14 -4.79
CA CYS A 135 12.13 -7.84 -4.83
C CYS A 135 12.63 -7.10 -3.57
N GLN A 136 12.08 -7.44 -2.39
CA GLN A 136 12.38 -6.81 -1.10
C GLN A 136 12.05 -5.31 -1.01
N ARG A 137 11.04 -4.85 -1.77
CA ARG A 137 10.60 -3.46 -1.78
C ARG A 137 9.08 -3.37 -1.77
N PRO A 138 8.49 -2.34 -1.16
CA PRO A 138 7.09 -2.02 -1.35
C PRO A 138 6.81 -1.84 -2.85
N MET A 139 5.74 -2.45 -3.32
CA MET A 139 5.29 -2.30 -4.70
C MET A 139 4.57 -0.96 -4.89
N VAL A 140 4.41 -0.55 -6.14
CA VAL A 140 3.71 0.68 -6.52
C VAL A 140 2.23 0.37 -6.69
N PHE A 141 1.37 1.01 -5.90
CA PHE A 141 -0.08 0.90 -6.06
C PHE A 141 -0.52 1.56 -7.37
N ARG A 142 -1.28 0.81 -8.18
CA ARG A 142 -1.74 1.20 -9.52
C ARG A 142 -3.22 1.55 -9.57
N GLY A 143 -4.01 1.07 -8.60
CA GLY A 143 -5.40 1.45 -8.46
C GLY A 143 -6.28 0.31 -7.97
N SER A 144 -7.53 0.67 -7.70
CA SER A 144 -8.62 -0.25 -7.37
C SER A 144 -9.43 -0.49 -8.63
N LEU A 145 -9.67 -1.75 -8.99
CA LEU A 145 -10.38 -2.17 -10.18
C LEU A 145 -11.57 -3.03 -9.76
N PRO A 146 -12.81 -2.72 -10.18
CA PRO A 146 -13.94 -3.57 -9.87
C PRO A 146 -13.76 -4.93 -10.57
N ALA A 147 -14.14 -6.03 -9.94
CA ALA A 147 -13.85 -7.35 -10.51
C ALA A 147 -14.69 -7.67 -11.74
N ASP A 148 -15.86 -7.05 -11.87
CA ASP A 148 -16.86 -7.28 -12.93
C ASP A 148 -16.46 -6.78 -14.32
N ILE A 149 -15.39 -5.97 -14.42
CA ILE A 149 -14.81 -5.58 -15.72
C ILE A 149 -13.87 -6.65 -16.29
N PHE A 150 -13.55 -7.69 -15.51
CA PHE A 150 -12.69 -8.79 -15.92
C PHE A 150 -13.49 -10.08 -16.11
N THR A 151 -12.86 -11.04 -16.77
CA THR A 151 -13.41 -12.40 -16.86
C THR A 151 -13.19 -13.14 -15.54
N ASP A 152 -14.07 -14.10 -15.24
CA ASP A 152 -13.91 -15.00 -14.08
C ASP A 152 -12.78 -16.04 -14.27
N ASP A 153 -11.98 -15.94 -15.34
CA ASP A 153 -10.89 -16.86 -15.63
C ASP A 153 -9.59 -16.40 -14.92
N PRO A 154 -9.16 -17.09 -13.85
CA PRO A 154 -7.99 -16.67 -13.08
C PRO A 154 -6.69 -16.74 -13.89
N ASP A 155 -6.63 -17.55 -14.95
CA ASP A 155 -5.44 -17.66 -15.79
C ASP A 155 -5.32 -16.45 -16.74
N LEU A 156 -6.43 -15.79 -17.07
CA LEU A 156 -6.47 -14.60 -17.93
C LEU A 156 -6.33 -13.30 -17.13
N LEU A 157 -6.82 -13.27 -15.89
CA LEU A 157 -6.91 -12.08 -15.05
C LEU A 157 -5.62 -11.22 -15.02
N PRO A 158 -4.40 -11.77 -14.83
CA PRO A 158 -3.18 -10.95 -14.84
C PRO A 158 -2.99 -10.18 -16.15
N SER A 159 -3.24 -10.85 -17.28
CA SER A 159 -3.09 -10.24 -18.61
C SER A 159 -4.17 -9.20 -18.90
N GLU A 160 -5.37 -9.38 -18.36
CA GLU A 160 -6.45 -8.41 -18.49
C GLU A 160 -6.17 -7.15 -17.66
N ILE A 161 -5.66 -7.31 -16.43
CA ILE A 161 -5.23 -6.19 -15.59
C ILE A 161 -4.07 -5.43 -16.27
N GLU A 162 -3.07 -6.13 -16.80
CA GLU A 162 -1.97 -5.48 -17.54
C GLU A 162 -2.50 -4.66 -18.72
N LYS A 163 -3.38 -5.26 -19.54
CA LYS A 163 -4.02 -4.58 -20.67
C LYS A 163 -4.83 -3.36 -20.23
N PHE A 164 -5.54 -3.44 -19.10
CA PHE A 164 -6.23 -2.29 -18.53
C PHE A 164 -5.24 -1.19 -18.14
N LEU A 165 -4.14 -1.53 -17.47
CA LEU A 165 -3.14 -0.57 -17.02
C LEU A 165 -2.37 0.13 -18.14
N ASP A 166 -2.29 -0.48 -19.33
CA ASP A 166 -1.69 0.14 -20.53
C ASP A 166 -2.54 1.28 -21.11
N ALA A 167 -3.86 1.20 -20.96
CA ALA A 167 -4.81 2.21 -21.44
C ALA A 167 -6.01 2.32 -20.48
N PRO A 168 -5.80 2.85 -19.26
CA PRO A 168 -6.80 2.75 -18.21
C PRO A 168 -7.98 3.69 -18.44
N ASP A 169 -9.20 3.15 -18.36
CA ASP A 169 -10.43 3.93 -18.27
C ASP A 169 -10.84 4.11 -16.81
N TRP A 170 -10.08 4.94 -16.10
CA TRP A 170 -10.35 5.23 -14.69
C TRP A 170 -11.72 5.86 -14.44
N LYS A 171 -12.36 6.43 -15.46
CA LYS A 171 -13.69 7.05 -15.32
C LYS A 171 -14.73 5.99 -14.97
N GLN A 172 -14.69 4.86 -15.66
CA GLN A 172 -15.56 3.73 -15.41
C GLN A 172 -15.36 3.15 -14.00
N THR A 173 -14.11 3.05 -13.54
CA THR A 173 -13.80 2.36 -12.26
C THR A 173 -14.11 3.18 -11.00
N VAL A 174 -14.21 4.52 -11.09
CA VAL A 174 -14.49 5.38 -9.91
C VAL A 174 -15.96 5.76 -9.83
N GLU A 175 -16.61 6.02 -10.97
CA GLU A 175 -17.98 6.55 -10.99
C GLU A 175 -19.05 5.47 -10.71
N ASP A 176 -18.80 4.21 -11.08
CA ASP A 176 -19.79 3.13 -10.99
C ASP A 176 -19.95 2.56 -9.56
N GLY A 177 -19.21 3.09 -8.60
CA GLY A 177 -19.15 2.57 -7.23
C GLY A 177 -18.36 1.27 -7.17
N HIS A 178 -17.71 1.01 -6.03
CA HIS A 178 -17.06 -0.28 -5.83
C HIS A 178 -18.16 -1.35 -5.77
N GLY A 179 -18.19 -2.24 -6.77
CA GLY A 179 -19.00 -3.45 -6.72
C GLY A 179 -18.62 -4.32 -5.53
N SER A 180 -19.37 -5.39 -5.28
CA SER A 180 -19.14 -6.29 -4.14
C SER A 180 -17.78 -6.98 -4.15
N HIS A 181 -17.00 -6.90 -5.24
CA HIS A 181 -15.65 -7.47 -5.35
C HIS A 181 -14.72 -6.48 -6.05
N THR A 182 -13.59 -6.14 -5.42
CA THR A 182 -12.61 -5.17 -5.93
C THR A 182 -11.19 -5.73 -5.86
N TYR A 183 -10.42 -5.57 -6.94
CA TYR A 183 -8.98 -5.87 -7.01
C TYR A 183 -8.15 -4.62 -6.71
N TYR A 184 -7.21 -4.72 -5.77
CA TYR A 184 -6.20 -3.70 -5.46
C TYR A 184 -4.88 -4.07 -6.09
N VAL A 185 -4.48 -3.32 -7.12
CA VAL A 185 -3.42 -3.73 -8.02
C VAL A 185 -2.10 -3.01 -7.73
N PHE A 186 -1.01 -3.77 -7.76
CA PHE A 186 0.35 -3.31 -7.51
C PHE A 186 1.32 -3.76 -8.61
N THR A 187 2.31 -2.93 -8.91
CA THR A 187 3.42 -3.29 -9.81
C THR A 187 4.76 -3.17 -9.09
N CYS A 188 5.65 -4.16 -9.26
CA CYS A 188 7.00 -4.08 -8.72
C CYS A 188 7.81 -3.04 -9.51
N SER A 189 8.42 -2.09 -8.81
CA SER A 189 9.28 -1.07 -9.42
C SER A 189 10.61 -1.61 -9.96
N VAL A 190 10.95 -2.88 -9.68
CA VAL A 190 12.21 -3.51 -10.08
C VAL A 190 12.01 -4.47 -11.25
N CYS A 191 11.15 -5.46 -11.10
CA CYS A 191 10.94 -6.51 -12.11
C CYS A 191 9.68 -6.30 -12.96
N GLY A 192 8.85 -5.30 -12.66
CA GLY A 192 7.59 -5.07 -13.36
C GLY A 192 6.47 -6.05 -13.02
N ALA A 193 6.71 -7.04 -12.15
CA ALA A 193 5.71 -8.04 -11.80
C ALA A 193 4.43 -7.40 -11.25
N LEU A 194 3.29 -7.88 -11.77
CA LEU A 194 1.96 -7.54 -11.30
C LEU A 194 1.58 -8.41 -10.09
N ARG A 195 1.03 -7.80 -9.04
CA ARG A 195 0.34 -8.51 -7.95
C ARG A 195 -0.94 -7.77 -7.62
N HIS A 196 -1.89 -8.47 -7.01
CA HIS A 196 -3.08 -7.86 -6.43
C HIS A 196 -3.47 -8.60 -5.16
N HIS A 197 -4.31 -7.96 -4.38
CA HIS A 197 -5.20 -8.63 -3.43
C HIS A 197 -6.62 -8.12 -3.71
N ASP A 198 -7.60 -8.80 -3.15
CA ASP A 198 -9.00 -8.54 -3.39
C ASP A 198 -9.81 -8.47 -2.11
N ASP A 199 -10.94 -7.77 -2.20
CA ASP A 199 -11.89 -7.59 -1.12
C ASP A 199 -13.30 -7.86 -1.64
N CYS A 200 -14.08 -8.58 -0.84
CA CYS A 200 -15.47 -8.95 -1.12
C CYS A 200 -16.38 -8.54 0.04
N ASP A 201 -17.57 -7.99 -0.27
CA ASP A 201 -18.69 -7.80 0.67
C ASP A 201 -19.30 -9.14 1.15
#